data_AF-A0A952SH49-F1
#
_entry.id   AF-A0A952SH49-F1
#
_cell.length_a   1.000
_cell.length_b   1.000
_cell.length_c   1.000
_cell.angle_alpha   90.00
_cell.angle_beta   90.00
_cell.angle_gamma   90.00
#
_symmetry.space_group_name_H-M   'P 1'
#
loop_
_entity.id
_entity.type
_entity.pdbx_description
1 polymer ?
#
loop_
_entity_poly.entity_id
_entity_poly.type
_entity_poly.pdbx_seq_one_letter_code
_entity_poly.pdbx_strand_id
1 'polypeptide(L)'
;MPDRVTLLNTVHPLCPDVPSDLLQDFFARLDQEYFQRFAPPTIAEHVRLTARLTPEHLCEVAFAEQPDQRCVITIVAYDYFSEFAMICGLLSAFGLNIEEGDIYTFAEKTAPLSSRTSRNEYGPRLRPKATPGLAQKKIVDVFRVHPVPGVELGREQQHQLADTLSSVITLLDKGQFEEARFAVNRRLVEQLGKRRGSFSGLLHPVQITFDNGQSPVDTVMDIRSDDTPAFLYAFANALAMRNVYISKAQFDVENGKIHDRFYVRNRHGQKLTDTTDQQQLRLTAVLIKQFTHALTWAPDPTKALEAFDQFLDLTVQQTKGKAQQEALAFLSDKKTFPLLARLLGASDFLWEDFLRRQHSNLL
;
A
#
# COMPACT_ATOMS: atom_id res chain seq x y z
N MET A 1 13.12 -20.35 -16.69
CA MET A 1 13.15 -19.36 -15.58
C MET A 1 14.61 -19.00 -15.37
N PRO A 2 15.00 -17.72 -15.43
CA PRO A 2 16.40 -17.37 -15.18
C PRO A 2 16.77 -17.82 -13.75
N ASP A 3 17.82 -18.61 -13.66
CA ASP A 3 18.42 -18.97 -12.38
C ASP A 3 18.88 -17.68 -11.69
N ARG A 4 18.50 -17.51 -10.42
CA ARG A 4 18.79 -16.32 -9.61
C ARG A 4 20.29 -16.05 -9.55
N VAL A 5 21.12 -17.09 -9.60
CA VAL A 5 22.59 -16.99 -9.67
C VAL A 5 23.03 -16.38 -11.01
N THR A 6 22.43 -16.81 -12.12
CA THR A 6 22.73 -16.26 -13.45
C THR A 6 22.33 -14.78 -13.54
N LEU A 7 21.17 -14.43 -12.96
CA LEU A 7 20.72 -13.04 -12.92
C LEU A 7 21.65 -12.17 -12.07
N LEU A 8 22.08 -12.66 -10.90
CA LEU A 8 23.04 -11.98 -10.04
C LEU A 8 24.36 -11.71 -10.78
N ASN A 9 24.89 -12.70 -11.52
CA ASN A 9 26.10 -12.53 -12.33
C ASN A 9 25.94 -11.50 -13.45
N THR A 10 24.71 -11.29 -13.93
CA THR A 10 24.40 -10.27 -14.95
C THR A 10 24.28 -8.88 -14.34
N VAL A 11 23.74 -8.77 -13.13
CA VAL A 11 23.53 -7.49 -12.42
C VAL A 11 24.81 -6.99 -11.74
N HIS A 12 25.62 -7.89 -11.19
CA HIS A 12 26.87 -7.54 -10.50
C HIS A 12 27.78 -6.55 -11.27
N PRO A 13 28.10 -6.75 -12.57
CA PRO A 13 28.94 -5.81 -13.31
C PRO A 13 28.26 -4.45 -13.55
N LEU A 14 26.93 -4.36 -13.43
CA LEU A 14 26.20 -3.11 -13.56
C LEU A 14 26.29 -2.27 -12.27
N CYS A 15 26.61 -2.85 -11.11
CA CYS A 15 26.68 -2.15 -9.83
C CYS A 15 28.11 -2.12 -9.24
N PRO A 16 29.13 -1.59 -9.95
CA PRO A 16 30.52 -1.61 -9.47
C PRO A 16 30.74 -0.78 -8.19
N ASP A 17 29.84 0.16 -7.94
CA ASP A 17 29.82 1.09 -6.81
C ASP A 17 29.12 0.52 -5.56
N VAL A 18 28.43 -0.61 -5.68
CA VAL A 18 27.67 -1.21 -4.58
C VAL A 18 28.46 -2.33 -3.91
N PRO A 19 28.63 -2.30 -2.58
CA PRO A 19 29.22 -3.42 -1.82
C PRO A 19 28.56 -4.77 -2.12
N SER A 20 29.36 -5.80 -2.34
CA SER A 20 28.87 -7.14 -2.73
C SER A 20 27.94 -7.77 -1.69
N ASP A 21 28.10 -7.46 -0.41
CA ASP A 21 27.22 -7.92 0.68
C ASP A 21 25.82 -7.31 0.60
N LEU A 22 25.69 -6.02 0.24
CA LEU A 22 24.40 -5.37 0.01
C LEU A 22 23.69 -5.95 -1.21
N LEU A 23 24.43 -6.19 -2.31
CA LEU A 23 23.89 -6.83 -3.51
C LEU A 23 23.39 -8.25 -3.20
N GLN A 24 24.16 -9.04 -2.43
CA GLN A 24 23.74 -10.37 -2.02
C GLN A 24 22.53 -10.34 -1.08
N ASP A 25 22.47 -9.41 -0.11
CA ASP A 25 21.32 -9.25 0.79
C ASP A 25 20.04 -8.91 0.00
N PHE A 26 20.14 -8.00 -0.98
CA PHE A 26 19.05 -7.67 -1.91
C PHE A 26 18.54 -8.91 -2.66
N PHE A 27 19.45 -9.68 -3.26
CA PHE A 27 19.15 -10.93 -3.94
C PHE A 27 18.79 -12.09 -3.02
N ALA A 28 18.92 -11.97 -1.69
CA ALA A 28 18.47 -13.00 -0.77
C ALA A 28 17.05 -12.73 -0.26
N ARG A 29 16.66 -11.45 -0.16
CA ARG A 29 15.47 -11.02 0.60
C ARG A 29 14.25 -10.69 -0.24
N LEU A 30 14.39 -10.40 -1.52
CA LEU A 30 13.23 -10.25 -2.42
C LEU A 30 12.72 -11.64 -2.88
N ASP A 31 11.48 -11.73 -3.34
CA ASP A 31 10.94 -12.99 -3.86
C ASP A 31 11.28 -13.19 -5.34
N GLN A 32 10.97 -14.36 -5.89
CA GLN A 32 11.26 -14.68 -7.29
C GLN A 32 10.42 -13.86 -8.28
N GLU A 33 9.21 -13.43 -7.89
CA GLU A 33 8.31 -12.64 -8.75
C GLU A 33 8.94 -11.28 -9.08
N TYR A 34 9.59 -10.64 -8.11
CA TYR A 34 10.37 -9.42 -8.34
C TYR A 34 11.37 -9.59 -9.51
N PHE A 35 12.16 -10.66 -9.50
CA PHE A 35 13.19 -10.90 -10.51
C PHE A 35 12.61 -11.37 -11.86
N GLN A 36 11.34 -11.78 -11.90
CA GLN A 36 10.63 -12.05 -13.14
C GLN A 36 10.05 -10.76 -13.74
N ARG A 37 9.68 -9.79 -12.90
CA ARG A 37 9.08 -8.51 -13.32
C ARG A 37 10.10 -7.54 -13.88
N PHE A 38 11.30 -7.44 -13.29
CA PHE A 38 12.29 -6.42 -13.66
C PHE A 38 13.46 -6.95 -14.47
N ALA A 39 13.89 -6.16 -15.46
CA ALA A 39 15.07 -6.45 -16.27
C ALA A 39 16.38 -6.14 -15.50
N PRO A 40 17.52 -6.75 -15.85
CA PRO A 40 18.79 -6.55 -15.15
C PRO A 40 19.23 -5.08 -14.96
N PRO A 41 19.08 -4.17 -15.95
CA PRO A 41 19.41 -2.75 -15.75
C PRO A 41 18.55 -2.06 -14.70
N THR A 42 17.25 -2.37 -14.66
CA THR A 42 16.30 -1.85 -13.67
C THR A 42 16.60 -2.41 -12.27
N ILE A 43 16.92 -3.71 -12.18
CA ILE A 43 17.36 -4.32 -10.91
C ILE A 43 18.62 -3.62 -10.41
N ALA A 44 19.59 -3.34 -11.29
CA ALA A 44 20.81 -2.64 -10.92
C ALA A 44 20.53 -1.22 -10.37
N GLU A 45 19.57 -0.51 -10.95
CA GLU A 45 19.12 0.78 -10.43
C GLU A 45 18.50 0.65 -9.03
N HIS A 46 17.57 -0.30 -8.84
CA HIS A 46 16.95 -0.58 -7.55
C HIS A 46 17.99 -0.94 -6.47
N VAL A 47 18.99 -1.76 -6.82
CA VAL A 47 20.11 -2.08 -5.94
C VAL A 47 20.87 -0.82 -5.54
N ARG A 48 21.23 0.05 -6.48
CA ARG A 48 21.92 1.31 -6.16
C ARG A 48 21.10 2.22 -5.25
N LEU A 49 19.79 2.35 -5.50
CA LEU A 49 18.89 3.11 -4.62
C LEU A 49 18.87 2.52 -3.20
N THR A 50 18.73 1.19 -3.06
CA THR A 50 18.75 0.54 -1.72
C THR A 50 20.07 0.66 -0.98
N ALA A 51 21.18 0.83 -1.71
CA ALA A 51 22.52 0.97 -1.15
C ALA A 51 22.79 2.38 -0.59
N ARG A 52 22.00 3.38 -0.99
CA ARG A 52 22.10 4.76 -0.46
C ARG A 52 21.38 4.96 0.87
N LEU A 53 20.51 4.02 1.26
CA LEU A 53 19.82 4.09 2.55
C LEU A 53 20.81 3.98 3.71
N THR A 54 20.73 4.90 4.66
CA THR A 54 21.48 4.90 5.94
C THR A 54 20.52 5.22 7.09
N PRO A 55 20.91 5.04 8.37
CA PRO A 55 20.06 5.44 9.49
C PRO A 55 19.63 6.92 9.47
N GLU A 56 20.36 7.78 8.76
CA GLU A 56 20.05 9.20 8.59
C GLU A 56 19.39 9.51 7.23
N HIS A 57 19.37 8.53 6.31
CA HIS A 57 18.80 8.64 4.96
C HIS A 57 17.81 7.50 4.72
N LEU A 58 16.55 7.75 5.07
CA LEU A 58 15.54 6.71 5.27
C LEU A 58 14.81 6.25 4.00
N CYS A 59 14.79 7.10 2.97
CA CYS A 59 14.18 6.79 1.68
C CYS A 59 14.86 7.51 0.52
N GLU A 60 14.77 6.91 -0.66
CA GLU A 60 15.22 7.40 -1.95
C GLU A 60 14.05 7.35 -2.94
N VAL A 61 14.03 8.30 -3.88
CA VAL A 61 13.06 8.32 -4.98
C VAL A 61 13.75 8.62 -6.30
N ALA A 62 13.41 7.85 -7.32
CA ALA A 62 13.87 8.05 -8.68
C ALA A 62 12.68 8.27 -9.61
N PHE A 63 12.87 9.14 -10.60
CA PHE A 63 11.87 9.50 -11.59
C PHE A 63 12.40 9.18 -12.99
N ALA A 64 11.62 8.46 -13.78
CA ALA A 64 11.93 8.17 -15.18
C ALA A 64 10.74 8.54 -16.06
N GLU A 65 10.90 9.64 -16.81
CA GLU A 65 9.89 10.10 -17.78
C GLU A 65 9.71 9.09 -18.92
N GLN A 66 8.48 8.97 -19.42
CA GLN A 66 8.10 8.11 -20.54
C GLN A 66 7.51 8.94 -21.69
N PRO A 67 7.45 8.41 -22.93
CA PRO A 67 7.06 9.17 -24.13
C PRO A 67 5.65 9.79 -24.13
N ASP A 68 4.75 9.37 -23.22
CA ASP A 68 3.32 9.74 -23.19
C ASP A 68 2.93 10.56 -21.95
N GLN A 69 3.84 11.41 -21.44
CA GLN A 69 3.68 12.13 -20.15
C GLN A 69 3.53 11.24 -18.91
N ARG A 70 3.59 9.92 -19.09
CA ARG A 70 3.71 8.95 -18.02
C ARG A 70 5.07 9.09 -17.34
N CYS A 71 5.10 8.79 -16.05
CA CYS A 71 6.33 8.76 -15.26
C CYS A 71 6.39 7.44 -14.51
N VAL A 72 7.57 6.83 -14.49
CA VAL A 72 7.88 5.75 -13.55
C VAL A 72 8.51 6.38 -12.32
N ILE A 73 7.91 6.13 -11.16
CA ILE A 73 8.43 6.58 -9.87
C ILE A 73 8.86 5.33 -9.11
N THR A 74 10.16 5.22 -8.83
CA THR A 74 10.70 4.17 -7.98
C THR A 74 10.97 4.75 -6.61
N ILE A 75 10.37 4.17 -5.57
CA ILE A 75 10.56 4.54 -4.17
C ILE A 75 11.23 3.38 -3.45
N VAL A 76 12.30 3.69 -2.75
CA VAL A 76 13.03 2.74 -1.92
C VAL A 76 13.13 3.31 -0.52
N ALA A 77 12.71 2.57 0.49
CA ALA A 77 12.74 3.04 1.87
C ALA A 77 12.99 1.88 2.83
N TYR A 78 13.28 2.19 4.10
CA TYR A 78 13.05 1.20 5.15
C TYR A 78 11.56 0.86 5.26
N ASP A 79 11.28 -0.40 5.60
CA ASP A 79 9.94 -0.91 5.85
C ASP A 79 9.45 -0.40 7.21
N TYR A 80 8.38 0.37 7.18
CA TYR A 80 7.71 0.91 8.37
C TYR A 80 6.33 0.27 8.51
N PHE A 81 5.46 0.89 9.30
CA PHE A 81 4.05 0.56 9.30
C PHE A 81 3.30 1.71 8.62
N SER A 82 2.32 1.39 7.79
CA SER A 82 1.49 2.35 7.03
C SER A 82 2.19 3.13 5.91
N GLU A 83 3.47 2.86 5.61
CA GLU A 83 4.25 3.57 4.58
C GLU A 83 3.66 3.42 3.19
N PHE A 84 3.20 2.22 2.81
CA PHE A 84 2.55 2.01 1.52
C PHE A 84 1.30 2.90 1.35
N ALA A 85 0.50 3.05 2.42
CA ALA A 85 -0.63 3.98 2.41
C ALA A 85 -0.12 5.42 2.22
N MET A 86 0.85 5.86 3.01
CA MET A 86 1.39 7.22 2.91
C MET A 86 1.94 7.53 1.51
N ILE A 87 2.66 6.60 0.89
CA ILE A 87 3.16 6.72 -0.48
C ILE A 87 2.01 6.92 -1.46
N CYS A 88 1.01 6.03 -1.46
CA CYS A 88 -0.16 6.14 -2.35
C CYS A 88 -0.93 7.45 -2.15
N GLY A 89 -1.06 7.89 -0.90
CA GLY A 89 -1.72 9.15 -0.54
C GLY A 89 -0.93 10.36 -1.05
N LEU A 90 0.40 10.35 -0.93
CA LEU A 90 1.25 11.42 -1.45
C LEU A 90 1.21 11.50 -2.98
N LEU A 91 1.32 10.37 -3.68
CA LEU A 91 1.20 10.35 -5.15
C LEU A 91 -0.15 10.97 -5.59
N SER A 92 -1.24 10.55 -4.94
CA SER A 92 -2.58 11.11 -5.18
C SER A 92 -2.66 12.61 -4.84
N ALA A 93 -2.03 13.05 -3.74
CA ALA A 93 -1.98 14.44 -3.29
C ALA A 93 -1.05 15.34 -4.13
N PHE A 94 -0.19 14.76 -4.96
CA PHE A 94 0.53 15.47 -6.02
C PHE A 94 -0.22 15.46 -7.35
N GLY A 95 -1.44 14.90 -7.38
CA GLY A 95 -2.26 14.83 -8.58
C GLY A 95 -1.81 13.76 -9.56
N LEU A 96 -1.07 12.75 -9.11
CA LEU A 96 -0.61 11.65 -9.93
C LEU A 96 -1.61 10.51 -9.86
N ASN A 97 -2.14 10.08 -11.02
CA ASN A 97 -2.95 8.88 -11.12
C ASN A 97 -2.04 7.65 -11.17
N ILE A 98 -2.27 6.65 -10.31
CA ILE A 98 -1.50 5.40 -10.34
C ILE A 98 -2.17 4.47 -11.33
N GLU A 99 -1.50 4.15 -12.43
CA GLU A 99 -2.01 3.26 -13.48
C GLU A 99 -1.55 1.81 -13.27
N GLU A 100 -0.28 1.63 -12.90
CA GLU A 100 0.29 0.34 -12.52
C GLU A 100 1.16 0.51 -11.29
N GLY A 101 1.33 -0.55 -10.51
CA GLY A 101 2.30 -0.56 -9.42
C GLY A 101 2.76 -1.94 -9.01
N ASP A 102 4.00 -1.98 -8.55
CA ASP A 102 4.77 -3.18 -8.26
C ASP A 102 5.49 -2.95 -6.91
N ILE A 103 4.93 -3.53 -5.84
CA ILE A 103 5.28 -3.21 -4.45
C ILE A 103 5.92 -4.43 -3.81
N TYR A 104 7.16 -4.32 -3.35
CA TYR A 104 7.89 -5.46 -2.80
C TYR A 104 8.60 -5.11 -1.49
N THR A 105 8.26 -5.84 -0.43
CA THR A 105 8.97 -5.78 0.85
C THR A 105 10.00 -6.90 0.97
N PHE A 106 11.19 -6.57 1.45
CA PHE A 106 12.21 -7.54 1.83
C PHE A 106 11.67 -8.52 2.87
N ALA A 107 11.91 -9.81 2.65
CA ALA A 107 11.65 -10.85 3.64
C ALA A 107 12.47 -10.63 4.91
N GLU A 108 12.00 -11.22 6.01
CA GLU A 108 12.79 -11.27 7.24
C GLU A 108 14.10 -12.03 7.00
N LYS A 109 15.17 -11.52 7.60
CA LYS A 109 16.45 -12.22 7.57
C LYS A 109 16.28 -13.50 8.37
N THR A 110 16.32 -14.65 7.69
CA THR A 110 16.32 -15.94 8.38
C THR A 110 17.59 -15.96 9.23
N ALA A 111 17.45 -15.83 10.55
CA ALA A 111 18.58 -16.12 11.42
C ALA A 111 19.01 -17.56 11.10
N PRO A 112 20.29 -17.83 10.79
CA PRO A 112 20.72 -19.21 10.68
C PRO A 112 20.33 -19.88 11.99
N LEU A 113 19.56 -20.98 11.90
CA LEU A 113 19.29 -21.87 13.02
C LEU A 113 20.66 -22.18 13.63
N SER A 114 21.02 -21.50 14.72
CA SER A 114 22.26 -21.74 15.41
C SER A 114 22.25 -23.22 15.74
N SER A 115 23.17 -23.96 15.12
CA SER A 115 23.39 -25.36 15.46
C SER A 115 23.44 -25.45 16.97
N ARG A 116 22.50 -26.22 17.54
CA ARG A 116 22.54 -26.62 18.94
C ARG A 116 23.74 -27.55 19.12
N THR A 117 24.95 -27.00 19.07
CA THR A 117 26.18 -27.70 19.39
C THR A 117 26.72 -27.11 20.68
N SER A 118 26.51 -27.90 21.73
CA SER A 118 27.32 -28.06 22.96
C SER A 118 27.77 -26.81 23.76
N ARG A 119 27.36 -26.84 25.03
CA ARG A 119 27.99 -26.17 26.18
C ARG A 119 29.52 -26.21 26.10
N ASN A 120 30.14 -25.03 26.13
CA ASN A 120 31.32 -24.61 26.91
C ASN A 120 32.17 -23.65 26.09
N GLU A 121 32.25 -22.38 26.52
CA GLU A 121 33.49 -21.62 26.67
C GLU A 121 33.15 -20.16 27.06
N TYR A 122 33.63 -19.76 28.24
CA TYR A 122 33.62 -18.38 28.71
C TYR A 122 34.71 -17.60 27.96
N GLY A 123 34.31 -16.95 26.86
CA GLY A 123 35.10 -15.91 26.19
C GLY A 123 34.19 -14.71 25.89
N PRO A 124 34.70 -13.47 25.96
CA PRO A 124 33.91 -12.30 25.60
C PRO A 124 33.46 -12.42 24.14
N ARG A 125 32.16 -12.63 23.93
CA ARG A 125 31.54 -12.68 22.60
C ARG A 125 31.75 -11.32 21.92
N LEU A 126 32.66 -11.25 20.96
CA LEU A 126 32.68 -10.21 19.95
C LEU A 126 31.31 -10.25 19.25
N ARG A 127 30.41 -9.34 19.62
CA ARG A 127 29.19 -9.09 18.84
C ARG A 127 29.65 -8.68 17.44
N PRO A 128 29.28 -9.40 16.36
CA PRO A 128 29.51 -8.91 15.02
C PRO A 128 28.89 -7.51 14.93
N LYS A 129 29.69 -6.50 14.57
CA LYS A 129 29.17 -5.17 14.23
C LYS A 129 28.23 -5.37 13.05
N ALA A 130 26.93 -5.39 13.29
CA ALA A 130 25.95 -5.37 12.22
C ALA A 130 26.19 -4.08 11.43
N THR A 131 26.46 -4.20 10.13
CA THR A 131 26.53 -3.04 9.23
C THR A 131 25.18 -2.32 9.32
N PRO A 132 25.15 -1.03 9.73
CA PRO A 132 23.91 -0.27 9.79
C PRO A 132 23.17 -0.37 8.44
N GLY A 133 21.88 -0.73 8.45
CA GLY A 133 21.04 -0.87 7.25
C GLY A 133 20.80 -2.30 6.73
N LEU A 134 21.60 -3.31 7.13
CA LEU A 134 21.38 -4.72 6.75
C LEU A 134 20.39 -5.49 7.64
N ALA A 135 20.01 -4.92 8.79
CA ALA A 135 19.13 -5.57 9.76
C ALA A 135 17.65 -5.27 9.51
N GLN A 136 17.34 -4.08 8.98
CA GLN A 136 15.97 -3.62 8.79
C GLN A 136 15.41 -4.13 7.45
N LYS A 137 14.11 -4.36 7.39
CA LYS A 137 13.41 -4.61 6.13
C LYS A 137 13.39 -3.32 5.30
N LYS A 138 13.40 -3.47 3.99
CA LYS A 138 13.36 -2.39 3.00
C LYS A 138 12.22 -2.68 2.03
N ILE A 139 11.71 -1.64 1.40
CA ILE A 139 10.73 -1.73 0.33
C ILE A 139 11.36 -1.29 -0.99
N VAL A 140 10.88 -1.86 -2.09
CA VAL A 140 11.14 -1.41 -3.45
C VAL A 140 9.79 -1.32 -4.14
N ASP A 141 9.30 -0.10 -4.27
CA ASP A 141 7.98 0.20 -4.80
C ASP A 141 8.14 0.95 -6.12
N VAL A 142 7.56 0.40 -7.18
CA VAL A 142 7.61 1.00 -8.51
C VAL A 142 6.21 1.34 -8.95
N PHE A 143 5.96 2.61 -9.23
CA PHE A 143 4.66 3.10 -9.69
C PHE A 143 4.79 3.64 -11.10
N ARG A 144 3.86 3.25 -11.96
CA ARG A 144 3.60 3.96 -13.21
C ARG A 144 2.46 4.91 -12.98
N VAL A 145 2.76 6.19 -13.14
CA VAL A 145 1.81 7.25 -12.90
C VAL A 145 1.59 8.11 -14.11
N HIS A 146 0.38 8.65 -14.20
CA HIS A 146 0.02 9.67 -15.16
C HIS A 146 -0.43 10.93 -14.41
N PRO A 147 0.23 12.09 -14.61
CA PRO A 147 -0.27 13.35 -14.07
C PRO A 147 -1.66 13.64 -14.62
N VAL A 148 -2.57 14.12 -13.77
CA VAL A 148 -3.90 14.50 -14.26
C VAL A 148 -3.89 15.82 -15.02
N PRO A 149 -4.95 16.13 -15.80
CA PRO A 149 -5.01 17.39 -16.54
C PRO A 149 -4.74 18.61 -15.65
N GLY A 150 -3.80 19.45 -16.07
CA GLY A 150 -3.37 20.65 -15.34
C GLY A 150 -2.30 20.42 -14.26
N VAL A 151 -1.82 19.19 -14.10
CA VAL A 151 -0.68 18.85 -13.22
C VAL A 151 0.52 18.50 -14.09
N GLU A 152 1.67 19.10 -13.78
CA GLU A 152 2.95 18.75 -14.40
C GLU A 152 3.92 18.26 -13.34
N LEU A 153 4.58 17.12 -13.59
CA LEU A 153 5.60 16.56 -12.71
C LEU A 153 7.00 17.00 -13.16
N GLY A 154 7.22 18.32 -13.21
CA GLY A 154 8.53 18.92 -13.48
C GLY A 154 9.51 18.74 -12.33
N ARG A 155 10.76 19.19 -12.51
CA ARG A 155 11.84 19.02 -11.50
C ARG A 155 11.49 19.61 -10.13
N GLU A 156 10.84 20.76 -10.09
CA GLU A 156 10.37 21.39 -8.85
C GLU A 156 9.36 20.50 -8.11
N GLN A 157 8.37 19.96 -8.82
CA GLN A 157 7.36 19.07 -8.25
C GLN A 157 7.97 17.73 -7.83
N GLN A 158 8.93 17.20 -8.59
CA GLN A 158 9.68 15.99 -8.22
C GLN A 158 10.47 16.20 -6.92
N HIS A 159 11.19 17.32 -6.78
CA HIS A 159 11.88 17.67 -5.53
C HIS A 159 10.90 17.85 -4.37
N GLN A 160 9.79 18.55 -4.57
CA GLN A 160 8.76 18.72 -3.53
C GLN A 160 8.15 17.38 -3.09
N LEU A 161 7.90 16.46 -4.03
CA LEU A 161 7.42 15.12 -3.73
C LEU A 161 8.46 14.33 -2.92
N ALA A 162 9.73 14.37 -3.33
CA ALA A 162 10.83 13.74 -2.61
C ALA A 162 10.99 14.27 -1.17
N ASP A 163 10.98 15.59 -0.99
CA ASP A 163 11.08 16.23 0.33
C ASP A 163 9.87 15.91 1.23
N THR A 164 8.68 15.88 0.63
CA THR A 164 7.45 15.54 1.36
C THR A 164 7.46 14.07 1.76
N LEU A 165 7.88 13.17 0.87
CA LEU A 165 8.04 11.74 1.15
C LEU A 165 9.04 11.52 2.29
N SER A 166 10.22 12.15 2.21
CA SER A 166 11.24 12.07 3.26
C SER A 166 10.73 12.55 4.62
N SER A 167 9.97 13.65 4.63
CA SER A 167 9.34 14.17 5.85
C SER A 167 8.34 13.18 6.44
N VAL A 168 7.51 12.56 5.61
CA VAL A 168 6.52 11.57 6.05
C VAL A 168 7.18 10.28 6.53
N ILE A 169 8.17 9.75 5.82
CA ILE A 169 8.95 8.58 6.26
C ILE A 169 9.65 8.85 7.60
N THR A 170 10.17 10.07 7.80
CA THR A 170 10.75 10.48 9.09
C THR A 170 9.73 10.47 10.23
N LEU A 171 8.46 10.83 9.97
CA LEU A 171 7.41 10.72 10.97
C LEU A 171 7.11 9.26 11.31
N LEU A 172 7.05 8.38 10.30
CA LEU A 172 6.84 6.94 10.50
C LEU A 172 7.98 6.30 11.30
N ASP A 173 9.22 6.66 11.03
CA ASP A 173 10.41 6.20 11.77
C ASP A 173 10.34 6.56 13.26
N LYS A 174 9.79 7.74 13.58
CA LYS A 174 9.55 8.21 14.95
C LYS A 174 8.29 7.63 15.59
N GLY A 175 7.51 6.82 14.88
CA GLY A 175 6.23 6.29 15.34
C GLY A 175 5.09 7.31 15.37
N GLN A 176 5.23 8.45 14.68
CA GLN A 176 4.26 9.54 14.59
C GLN A 176 3.27 9.29 13.45
N PHE A 177 2.55 8.16 13.52
CA PHE A 177 1.66 7.67 12.45
C PHE A 177 0.47 8.60 12.19
N GLU A 178 -0.10 9.18 13.24
CA GLU A 178 -1.25 10.08 13.14
C GLU A 178 -0.87 11.39 12.46
N GLU A 179 0.28 11.95 12.82
CA GLU A 179 0.81 13.16 12.21
C GLU A 179 1.15 12.94 10.73
N ALA A 180 1.74 11.79 10.39
CA ALA A 180 2.00 11.40 9.01
C ALA A 180 0.70 11.34 8.19
N ARG A 181 -0.31 10.63 8.72
CA ARG A 181 -1.63 10.52 8.09
C ARG A 181 -2.28 11.89 7.89
N PHE A 182 -2.29 12.73 8.93
CA PHE A 182 -2.86 14.07 8.86
C PHE A 182 -2.17 14.94 7.79
N ALA A 183 -0.84 14.88 7.70
CA ALA A 183 -0.07 15.62 6.71
C ALA A 183 -0.43 15.22 5.26
N VAL A 184 -0.61 13.93 5.00
CA VAL A 184 -1.04 13.41 3.70
C VAL A 184 -2.49 13.77 3.40
N ASN A 185 -3.40 13.52 4.35
CA ASN A 185 -4.83 13.81 4.21
C ASN A 185 -5.11 15.26 3.85
N ARG A 186 -4.45 16.22 4.53
CA ARG A 186 -4.62 17.65 4.27
C ARG A 186 -4.33 18.00 2.80
N ARG A 187 -3.23 17.49 2.25
CA ARG A 187 -2.86 17.75 0.84
C ARG A 187 -3.77 17.01 -0.14
N LEU A 188 -4.18 15.78 0.21
CA LEU A 188 -5.08 15.00 -0.63
C LEU A 188 -6.43 15.69 -0.81
N VAL A 189 -7.02 16.20 0.27
CA VAL A 189 -8.25 16.99 0.27
C VAL A 189 -8.13 18.19 -0.67
N GLU A 190 -7.02 18.93 -0.59
CA GLU A 190 -6.78 20.10 -1.44
C GLU A 190 -6.74 19.73 -2.94
N GLN A 191 -6.20 18.57 -3.30
CA GLN A 191 -6.23 18.09 -4.68
C GLN A 191 -7.60 17.59 -5.13
N LEU A 192 -8.28 16.80 -4.30
CA LEU A 192 -9.59 16.27 -4.62
C LEU A 192 -10.61 17.39 -4.79
N GLY A 193 -10.50 18.46 -3.98
CA GLY A 193 -11.30 19.68 -4.13
C GLY A 193 -11.19 20.36 -5.49
N LYS A 194 -10.08 20.17 -6.23
CA LYS A 194 -9.88 20.69 -7.59
C LYS A 194 -10.51 19.83 -8.68
N ARG A 195 -10.81 18.56 -8.40
CA ARG A 195 -11.32 17.57 -9.37
C ARG A 195 -12.84 17.35 -9.29
N ARG A 196 -13.62 18.40 -9.00
CA ARG A 196 -15.08 18.27 -8.89
C ARG A 196 -15.67 17.72 -10.19
N GLY A 197 -16.23 16.52 -10.11
CA GLY A 197 -16.91 15.85 -11.21
C GLY A 197 -18.43 15.91 -11.08
N SER A 198 -19.12 15.58 -12.17
CA SER A 198 -20.56 15.31 -12.17
C SER A 198 -20.83 13.93 -11.59
N PHE A 199 -21.88 13.77 -10.78
CA PHE A 199 -22.29 12.45 -10.27
C PHE A 199 -22.54 11.46 -11.42
N SER A 200 -21.84 10.32 -11.43
CA SER A 200 -21.93 9.32 -12.51
C SER A 200 -22.75 8.07 -12.15
N GLY A 201 -23.45 8.06 -11.00
CA GLY A 201 -24.25 6.93 -10.54
C GLY A 201 -23.60 6.15 -9.40
N LEU A 202 -24.02 4.90 -9.20
CA LEU A 202 -23.36 3.95 -8.29
C LEU A 202 -22.34 3.12 -9.06
N LEU A 203 -21.26 2.71 -8.38
CA LEU A 203 -20.26 1.81 -8.95
C LEU A 203 -20.86 0.47 -9.37
N HIS A 204 -20.27 -0.14 -10.38
CA HIS A 204 -20.52 -1.54 -10.69
C HIS A 204 -20.07 -2.46 -9.53
N PRO A 205 -20.61 -3.69 -9.45
CA PRO A 205 -20.20 -4.64 -8.43
C PRO A 205 -18.68 -4.84 -8.41
N VAL A 206 -18.10 -4.70 -7.23
CA VAL A 206 -16.68 -4.97 -6.98
C VAL A 206 -16.53 -6.48 -6.82
N GLN A 207 -15.61 -7.10 -7.56
CA GLN A 207 -15.33 -8.53 -7.38
C GLN A 207 -14.14 -8.69 -6.45
N ILE A 208 -14.31 -9.44 -5.36
CA ILE A 208 -13.27 -9.64 -4.34
C ILE A 208 -13.11 -11.12 -4.02
N THR A 209 -11.91 -11.64 -4.28
CA THR A 209 -11.54 -13.03 -4.00
C THR A 209 -10.34 -13.11 -3.08
N PHE A 210 -10.27 -14.20 -2.30
CA PHE A 210 -9.14 -14.50 -1.43
C PHE A 210 -8.55 -15.86 -1.82
N ASP A 211 -7.23 -15.94 -1.86
CA ASP A 211 -6.48 -17.16 -2.15
C ASP A 211 -5.39 -17.36 -1.09
N ASN A 212 -5.48 -18.46 -0.35
CA ASN A 212 -4.51 -18.84 0.68
C ASN A 212 -3.50 -19.90 0.19
N GLY A 213 -3.59 -20.33 -1.06
CA GLY A 213 -2.71 -21.31 -1.70
C GLY A 213 -1.62 -20.67 -2.59
N GLN A 214 -1.85 -19.49 -3.16
CA GLN A 214 -0.90 -18.81 -4.05
C GLN A 214 0.43 -18.40 -3.37
N SER A 215 0.38 -17.92 -2.12
CA SER A 215 1.58 -17.64 -1.32
C SER A 215 1.67 -18.62 -0.15
N PRO A 216 2.86 -19.11 0.25
CA PRO A 216 3.02 -19.95 1.43
C PRO A 216 2.79 -19.17 2.74
N VAL A 217 2.95 -17.85 2.74
CA VAL A 217 2.99 -17.00 3.94
C VAL A 217 1.92 -15.91 3.98
N ASP A 218 1.32 -15.56 2.83
CA ASP A 218 0.33 -14.48 2.72
C ASP A 218 -1.04 -14.99 2.32
N THR A 219 -2.07 -14.26 2.72
CA THR A 219 -3.38 -14.34 2.07
C THR A 219 -3.37 -13.39 0.89
N VAL A 220 -3.62 -13.90 -0.31
CA VAL A 220 -3.71 -13.08 -1.53
C VAL A 220 -5.15 -12.59 -1.65
N MET A 221 -5.34 -11.27 -1.73
CA MET A 221 -6.63 -10.62 -1.94
C MET A 221 -6.62 -9.95 -3.31
N ASP A 222 -7.52 -10.37 -4.19
CA ASP A 222 -7.72 -9.75 -5.51
C ASP A 222 -9.01 -8.93 -5.49
N ILE A 223 -8.92 -7.68 -5.96
CA ILE A 223 -10.04 -6.75 -6.10
C ILE A 223 -10.11 -6.33 -7.57
N ARG A 224 -11.27 -6.54 -8.21
CA ARG A 224 -11.54 -6.08 -9.57
C ARG A 224 -12.71 -5.10 -9.58
N SER A 225 -12.46 -3.88 -10.03
CA SER A 225 -13.49 -2.83 -10.08
C SER A 225 -13.18 -1.74 -11.09
N ASP A 226 -14.11 -0.79 -11.21
CA ASP A 226 -13.82 0.50 -11.85
C ASP A 226 -12.81 1.30 -10.99
N ASP A 227 -12.07 2.20 -11.62
CA ASP A 227 -11.12 3.09 -10.94
C ASP A 227 -11.86 4.14 -10.09
N THR A 228 -11.32 4.43 -8.91
CA THR A 228 -11.82 5.50 -8.04
C THR A 228 -10.64 6.28 -7.45
N PRO A 229 -10.73 7.63 -7.40
CA PRO A 229 -9.61 8.44 -6.93
C PRO A 229 -9.18 8.08 -5.50
N ALA A 230 -7.86 7.98 -5.29
CA ALA A 230 -7.24 7.72 -3.99
C ALA A 230 -7.70 6.40 -3.30
N PHE A 231 -8.24 5.43 -4.06
CA PHE A 231 -8.62 4.13 -3.51
C PHE A 231 -7.46 3.43 -2.79
N LEU A 232 -6.30 3.31 -3.45
CA LEU A 232 -5.13 2.61 -2.89
C LEU A 232 -4.72 3.21 -1.54
N TYR A 233 -4.74 4.54 -1.43
CA TYR A 233 -4.48 5.23 -0.17
C TYR A 233 -5.50 4.86 0.91
N ALA A 234 -6.79 5.08 0.62
CA ALA A 234 -7.85 4.87 1.61
C ALA A 234 -7.93 3.41 2.06
N PHE A 235 -7.78 2.47 1.12
CA PHE A 235 -7.80 1.04 1.40
C PHE A 235 -6.57 0.59 2.19
N ALA A 236 -5.36 0.97 1.77
CA ALA A 236 -4.14 0.65 2.51
C ALA A 236 -4.15 1.26 3.93
N ASN A 237 -4.66 2.49 4.08
CA ASN A 237 -4.81 3.13 5.38
C ASN A 237 -5.78 2.35 6.29
N ALA A 238 -6.92 1.92 5.76
CA ALA A 238 -7.88 1.11 6.50
C ALA A 238 -7.30 -0.27 6.91
N LEU A 239 -6.51 -0.90 6.04
CA LEU A 239 -5.79 -2.13 6.38
C LEU A 239 -4.81 -1.89 7.53
N ALA A 240 -4.02 -0.82 7.46
CA ALA A 240 -3.10 -0.47 8.51
C ALA A 240 -3.80 -0.18 9.85
N MET A 241 -4.91 0.57 9.87
CA MET A 241 -5.70 0.80 11.09
C MET A 241 -6.23 -0.51 11.72
N ARG A 242 -6.45 -1.54 10.90
CA ARG A 242 -6.84 -2.90 11.33
C ARG A 242 -5.65 -3.78 11.70
N ASN A 243 -4.42 -3.25 11.69
CA ASN A 243 -3.18 -4.00 11.86
C ASN A 243 -3.04 -5.14 10.84
N VAL A 244 -3.50 -4.90 9.61
CA VAL A 244 -3.27 -5.78 8.46
C VAL A 244 -2.10 -5.23 7.67
N TYR A 245 -1.06 -6.04 7.54
CA TYR A 245 0.19 -5.68 6.87
C TYR A 245 0.16 -6.12 5.41
N ILE A 246 0.60 -5.26 4.50
CA ILE A 246 0.76 -5.54 3.07
C ILE A 246 2.24 -5.83 2.83
N SER A 247 2.59 -7.06 2.45
CA SER A 247 3.99 -7.44 2.18
C SER A 247 4.39 -7.31 0.70
N LYS A 248 3.38 -7.32 -0.17
CA LYS A 248 3.52 -7.19 -1.62
C LYS A 248 2.19 -6.74 -2.19
N ALA A 249 2.22 -5.96 -3.26
CA ALA A 249 1.02 -5.60 -4.01
C ALA A 249 1.33 -5.39 -5.48
N GLN A 250 0.34 -5.63 -6.33
CA GLN A 250 0.39 -5.46 -7.78
C GLN A 250 -0.90 -4.78 -8.23
N PHE A 251 -0.76 -3.75 -9.05
CA PHE A 251 -1.88 -3.01 -9.62
C PHE A 251 -1.71 -2.97 -11.12
N ASP A 252 -2.69 -3.45 -11.86
CA ASP A 252 -2.70 -3.41 -13.31
C ASP A 252 -4.12 -3.09 -13.82
N VAL A 253 -4.22 -2.58 -15.05
CA VAL A 253 -5.50 -2.37 -15.73
C VAL A 253 -5.75 -3.52 -16.70
N GLU A 254 -6.77 -4.34 -16.45
CA GLU A 254 -7.16 -5.49 -17.27
C GLU A 254 -8.60 -5.34 -17.76
N ASN A 255 -8.82 -5.41 -19.08
CA ASN A 255 -10.16 -5.30 -19.71
C ASN A 255 -10.94 -4.03 -19.31
N GLY A 256 -10.25 -2.90 -19.11
CA GLY A 256 -10.84 -1.63 -18.70
C GLY A 256 -11.25 -1.56 -17.23
N LYS A 257 -10.91 -2.58 -16.43
CA LYS A 257 -11.06 -2.58 -14.97
C LYS A 257 -9.70 -2.58 -14.30
N ILE A 258 -9.64 -2.00 -13.12
CA ILE A 258 -8.48 -2.13 -12.25
C ILE A 258 -8.50 -3.51 -11.60
N HIS A 259 -7.37 -4.18 -11.64
CA HIS A 259 -7.10 -5.40 -10.89
C HIS A 259 -6.04 -5.10 -9.83
N ASP A 260 -6.49 -4.91 -8.59
CA ASP A 260 -5.62 -4.70 -7.44
C ASP A 260 -5.40 -6.02 -6.71
N ARG A 261 -4.14 -6.44 -6.57
CA ARG A 261 -3.74 -7.63 -5.83
C ARG A 261 -2.90 -7.25 -4.62
N PHE A 262 -3.32 -7.69 -3.44
CA PHE A 262 -2.63 -7.44 -2.18
C PHE A 262 -2.25 -8.77 -1.51
N TYR A 263 -1.01 -8.87 -1.05
CA TYR A 263 -0.52 -9.96 -0.22
C TYR A 263 -0.54 -9.49 1.22
N VAL A 264 -1.50 -10.00 2.00
CA VAL A 264 -1.80 -9.49 3.33
C VAL A 264 -1.56 -10.50 4.44
N ARG A 265 -1.12 -9.99 5.58
CA ARG A 265 -0.96 -10.72 6.84
C ARG A 265 -1.66 -10.00 7.98
N ASN A 266 -2.12 -10.75 8.98
CA ASN A 266 -2.63 -10.18 10.21
C ASN A 266 -1.49 -9.60 11.08
N ARG A 267 -1.86 -8.96 12.18
CA ARG A 267 -0.93 -8.38 13.17
C ARG A 267 0.09 -9.34 13.78
N HIS A 268 -0.15 -10.65 13.65
CA HIS A 268 0.74 -11.71 14.14
C HIS A 268 1.66 -12.26 13.03
N GLY A 269 1.63 -11.65 11.83
CA GLY A 269 2.41 -12.10 10.68
C GLY A 269 1.87 -13.39 10.04
N GLN A 270 0.60 -13.74 10.29
CA GLN A 270 -0.04 -14.95 9.80
C GLN A 270 -1.06 -14.64 8.70
N LYS A 271 -1.38 -15.65 7.89
CA LYS A 271 -2.47 -15.59 6.92
C LYS A 271 -3.83 -15.33 7.59
N LEU A 272 -4.67 -14.57 6.90
CA LEU A 272 -6.07 -14.32 7.22
C LEU A 272 -6.91 -15.47 6.65
N THR A 273 -6.90 -16.61 7.33
CA THR A 273 -7.65 -17.82 6.90
C THR A 273 -9.09 -17.87 7.41
N ASP A 274 -9.41 -17.10 8.45
CA ASP A 274 -10.77 -16.99 8.97
C ASP A 274 -11.68 -16.29 7.95
N THR A 275 -12.81 -16.94 7.64
CA THR A 275 -13.83 -16.41 6.75
C THR A 275 -14.41 -15.10 7.26
N THR A 276 -14.52 -14.92 8.57
CA THR A 276 -15.04 -13.67 9.16
C THR A 276 -14.09 -12.51 8.91
N ASP A 277 -12.77 -12.72 9.08
CA ASP A 277 -11.77 -11.70 8.77
C ASP A 277 -11.78 -11.32 7.29
N GLN A 278 -11.87 -12.31 6.39
CA GLN A 278 -11.96 -12.07 4.94
C GLN A 278 -13.25 -11.32 4.55
N GLN A 279 -14.39 -11.66 5.14
CA GLN A 279 -15.65 -10.94 4.91
C GLN A 279 -15.57 -9.48 5.38
N GLN A 280 -14.92 -9.22 6.52
CA GLN A 280 -14.69 -7.86 6.99
C GLN A 280 -13.81 -7.07 6.02
N LEU A 281 -12.71 -7.66 5.52
CA LEU A 281 -11.86 -7.00 4.51
C LEU A 281 -12.61 -6.74 3.20
N ARG A 282 -13.45 -7.68 2.77
CA ARG A 282 -14.33 -7.50 1.61
C ARG A 282 -15.27 -6.31 1.80
N LEU A 283 -15.91 -6.23 2.96
CA LEU A 283 -16.79 -5.12 3.29
C LEU A 283 -16.05 -3.79 3.30
N THR A 284 -14.88 -3.73 3.96
CA THR A 284 -14.02 -2.54 3.98
C THR A 284 -13.68 -2.08 2.57
N ALA A 285 -13.22 -2.98 1.70
CA ALA A 285 -12.88 -2.64 0.31
C ALA A 285 -14.07 -2.07 -0.47
N VAL A 286 -15.26 -2.68 -0.35
CA VAL A 286 -16.48 -2.23 -1.04
C VAL A 286 -16.93 -0.85 -0.56
N LEU A 287 -16.92 -0.62 0.75
CA LEU A 287 -17.26 0.68 1.32
C LEU A 287 -16.27 1.76 0.90
N ILE A 288 -14.98 1.44 0.85
CA ILE A 288 -13.94 2.38 0.45
C ILE A 288 -14.05 2.72 -1.03
N LYS A 289 -14.31 1.74 -1.91
CA LYS A 289 -14.58 2.01 -3.33
C LYS A 289 -15.77 2.97 -3.47
N GLN A 290 -16.88 2.69 -2.79
CA GLN A 290 -18.07 3.55 -2.87
C GLN A 290 -17.81 4.96 -2.30
N PHE A 291 -17.10 5.04 -1.18
CA PHE A 291 -16.75 6.31 -0.55
C PHE A 291 -15.82 7.16 -1.43
N THR A 292 -14.75 6.56 -1.95
CA THR A 292 -13.77 7.26 -2.79
C THR A 292 -14.37 7.71 -4.13
N HIS A 293 -15.30 6.93 -4.67
CA HIS A 293 -16.14 7.39 -5.79
C HIS A 293 -16.91 8.64 -5.39
N ALA A 294 -17.57 8.61 -4.23
CA ALA A 294 -18.38 9.73 -3.74
C ALA A 294 -17.63 10.99 -3.34
N LEU A 295 -16.38 10.85 -2.94
CA LEU A 295 -15.54 11.95 -2.53
C LEU A 295 -15.35 12.98 -3.66
N THR A 296 -15.45 12.56 -4.92
CA THR A 296 -15.30 13.42 -6.10
C THR A 296 -16.41 14.46 -6.29
N TRP A 297 -17.57 14.27 -5.65
CA TRP A 297 -18.70 15.21 -5.68
C TRP A 297 -19.13 15.69 -4.29
N ALA A 298 -18.41 15.29 -3.23
CA ALA A 298 -18.71 15.72 -1.88
C ALA A 298 -18.62 17.27 -1.78
N PRO A 299 -19.63 17.95 -1.19
CA PRO A 299 -19.60 19.40 -1.06
C PRO A 299 -18.48 19.89 -0.12
N ASP A 300 -18.05 19.03 0.82
CA ASP A 300 -16.95 19.26 1.76
C ASP A 300 -16.09 17.99 1.89
N PRO A 301 -15.07 17.79 1.02
CA PRO A 301 -14.22 16.60 1.03
C PRO A 301 -13.42 16.43 2.31
N THR A 302 -13.09 17.53 3.01
CA THR A 302 -12.40 17.50 4.30
C THR A 302 -13.24 16.79 5.34
N LYS A 303 -14.49 17.25 5.52
CA LYS A 303 -15.42 16.62 6.47
C LYS A 303 -15.77 15.18 6.07
N ALA A 304 -15.84 14.90 4.77
CA ALA A 304 -16.08 13.55 4.29
C ALA A 304 -14.94 12.59 4.68
N LEU A 305 -13.68 12.99 4.52
CA LEU A 305 -12.51 12.20 4.92
C LEU A 305 -12.40 12.06 6.44
N GLU A 306 -12.62 13.13 7.22
CA GLU A 306 -12.63 13.04 8.69
C GLU A 306 -13.70 12.07 9.22
N ALA A 307 -14.91 12.14 8.65
CA ALA A 307 -15.99 11.25 9.07
C ALA A 307 -15.80 9.81 8.54
N PHE A 308 -15.04 9.63 7.45
CA PHE A 308 -14.57 8.32 7.01
C PHE A 308 -13.53 7.72 7.97
N ASP A 309 -12.57 8.51 8.44
CA ASP A 309 -11.63 8.07 9.48
C ASP A 309 -12.36 7.64 10.76
N GLN A 310 -13.37 8.42 11.19
CA GLN A 310 -14.23 8.04 12.32
C GLN A 310 -15.02 6.74 12.06
N PHE A 311 -15.51 6.55 10.84
CA PHE A 311 -16.18 5.31 10.45
C PHE A 311 -15.23 4.10 10.50
N LEU A 312 -14.01 4.24 9.96
CA LEU A 312 -13.00 3.19 10.03
C LEU A 312 -12.67 2.85 11.49
N ASP A 313 -12.46 3.85 12.35
CA ASP A 313 -12.22 3.64 13.78
C ASP A 313 -13.36 2.87 14.47
N LEU A 314 -14.61 3.20 14.17
CA LEU A 314 -15.78 2.51 14.72
C LEU A 314 -15.85 1.04 14.27
N THR A 315 -15.53 0.75 13.00
CA THR A 315 -15.49 -0.63 12.49
C THR A 315 -14.30 -1.45 13.03
N VAL A 316 -13.22 -0.78 13.42
CA VAL A 316 -12.05 -1.42 14.06
C VAL A 316 -12.34 -1.73 15.54
N GLN A 317 -12.96 -0.80 16.29
CA GLN A 317 -13.16 -0.92 17.74
C GLN A 317 -14.25 -1.94 18.16
N GLN A 318 -15.24 -2.23 17.31
CA GLN A 318 -16.32 -3.19 17.63
C GLN A 318 -15.93 -4.68 17.45
N THR A 319 -14.65 -5.01 17.28
CA THR A 319 -14.16 -6.41 17.10
C THR A 319 -14.13 -7.26 18.38
N LYS A 320 -14.90 -6.94 19.42
CA LYS A 320 -15.09 -7.80 20.60
C LYS A 320 -16.49 -8.45 20.61
N GLY A 321 -16.64 -9.54 19.83
CA GLY A 321 -17.75 -10.50 19.91
C GLY A 321 -19.04 -10.09 19.16
N LYS A 322 -19.72 -11.06 18.53
CA LYS A 322 -20.93 -10.91 17.69
C LYS A 322 -20.82 -9.96 16.47
N ALA A 323 -19.60 -9.76 15.97
CA ALA A 323 -19.21 -8.71 15.04
C ALA A 323 -19.79 -8.78 13.60
N GLN A 324 -20.23 -9.93 13.10
CA GLN A 324 -20.73 -10.02 11.72
C GLN A 324 -22.16 -9.50 11.59
N GLN A 325 -23.06 -9.94 12.47
CA GLN A 325 -24.44 -9.47 12.48
C GLN A 325 -24.52 -8.01 12.90
N GLU A 326 -23.65 -7.51 13.77
CA GLU A 326 -23.68 -6.11 14.21
C GLU A 326 -23.09 -5.14 13.18
N ALA A 327 -22.03 -5.48 12.44
CA ALA A 327 -21.51 -4.62 11.37
C ALA A 327 -22.45 -4.57 10.15
N LEU A 328 -23.03 -5.71 9.76
CA LEU A 328 -24.06 -5.77 8.73
C LEU A 328 -25.38 -5.17 9.20
N ALA A 329 -25.80 -5.42 10.45
CA ALA A 329 -26.94 -4.74 11.04
C ALA A 329 -26.67 -3.24 11.12
N PHE A 330 -25.47 -2.77 11.42
CA PHE A 330 -25.12 -1.34 11.45
C PHE A 330 -25.25 -0.71 10.06
N LEU A 331 -24.75 -1.36 9.00
CA LEU A 331 -24.93 -0.88 7.62
C LEU A 331 -26.38 -1.01 7.12
N SER A 332 -27.17 -1.91 7.72
CA SER A 332 -28.59 -2.16 7.42
C SER A 332 -29.54 -1.48 8.42
N ASP A 333 -29.03 -0.79 9.45
CA ASP A 333 -29.81 -0.16 10.51
C ASP A 333 -30.19 1.22 10.04
N LYS A 334 -31.50 1.50 9.97
CA LYS A 334 -32.10 2.76 9.54
C LYS A 334 -31.54 4.00 10.26
N LYS A 335 -30.88 3.84 11.41
CA LYS A 335 -30.23 4.93 12.15
C LYS A 335 -28.88 5.37 11.58
N THR A 336 -28.19 4.50 10.84
CA THR A 336 -26.87 4.75 10.24
C THR A 336 -26.98 5.33 8.83
N PHE A 337 -28.11 5.09 8.16
CA PHE A 337 -28.45 5.63 6.84
C PHE A 337 -28.30 7.14 6.77
N PRO A 338 -28.84 7.95 7.71
CA PRO A 338 -28.69 9.41 7.66
C PRO A 338 -27.24 9.85 7.85
N LEU A 339 -26.41 9.07 8.56
CA LEU A 339 -25.02 9.39 8.83
C LEU A 339 -24.19 9.16 7.55
N LEU A 340 -24.38 8.03 6.89
CA LEU A 340 -23.74 7.65 5.61
C LEU A 340 -24.27 8.48 4.43
N ALA A 341 -25.57 8.73 4.36
CA ALA A 341 -26.21 9.61 3.39
C ALA A 341 -25.68 11.06 3.51
N ARG A 342 -25.55 11.57 4.74
CA ARG A 342 -24.96 12.89 5.02
C ARG A 342 -23.46 12.94 4.75
N LEU A 343 -22.74 11.84 5.00
CA LEU A 343 -21.31 11.64 4.71
C LEU A 343 -20.99 11.65 3.22
N LEU A 344 -21.81 10.96 2.43
CA LEU A 344 -21.61 10.75 0.99
C LEU A 344 -22.36 11.80 0.14
N GLY A 345 -23.12 12.69 0.77
CA GLY A 345 -24.01 13.64 0.09
C GLY A 345 -25.09 12.95 -0.76
N ALA A 346 -25.37 11.68 -0.48
CA ALA A 346 -26.26 10.82 -1.25
C ALA A 346 -27.62 10.69 -0.54
N SER A 347 -28.71 10.50 -1.28
CA SER A 347 -30.02 10.23 -0.70
C SER A 347 -30.10 8.81 -0.12
N ASP A 348 -31.01 8.58 0.82
CA ASP A 348 -31.28 7.25 1.42
C ASP A 348 -31.53 6.17 0.34
N PHE A 349 -32.13 6.55 -0.79
CA PHE A 349 -32.41 5.67 -1.93
C PHE A 349 -31.15 5.17 -2.64
N LEU A 350 -30.13 6.03 -2.80
CA LEU A 350 -28.87 5.64 -3.43
C LEU A 350 -28.10 4.63 -2.56
N TRP A 351 -28.25 4.74 -1.24
CA TRP A 351 -27.65 3.79 -0.32
C TRP A 351 -28.35 2.42 -0.33
N GLU A 352 -29.68 2.39 -0.35
CA GLU A 352 -30.43 1.13 -0.50
C GLU A 352 -30.09 0.42 -1.83
N ASP A 353 -29.95 1.16 -2.93
CA ASP A 353 -29.57 0.58 -4.22
C ASP A 353 -28.10 0.09 -4.23
N PHE A 354 -27.19 0.77 -3.52
CA PHE A 354 -25.82 0.29 -3.30
C PHE A 354 -25.79 -1.04 -2.56
N LEU A 355 -26.50 -1.14 -1.42
CA LEU A 355 -26.57 -2.38 -0.63
C LEU A 355 -27.13 -3.54 -1.46
N ARG A 356 -28.15 -3.26 -2.29
CA ARG A 356 -28.74 -4.25 -3.20
C ARG A 356 -27.74 -4.73 -4.25
N ARG A 357 -26.98 -3.82 -4.88
CA ARG A 357 -25.97 -4.16 -5.91
C ARG A 357 -24.77 -4.92 -5.34
N GLN A 358 -24.38 -4.63 -4.10
CA GLN A 358 -23.24 -5.26 -3.43
C GLN A 358 -23.63 -6.43 -2.53
N HIS A 359 -24.87 -6.93 -2.62
CA HIS A 359 -25.39 -7.98 -1.74
C HIS A 359 -24.49 -9.22 -1.65
N SER A 360 -23.85 -9.64 -2.75
CA SER A 360 -22.90 -10.76 -2.75
C SER A 360 -21.64 -10.53 -1.91
N ASN A 361 -21.24 -9.27 -1.75
CA ASN A 361 -20.08 -8.89 -0.95
C ASN A 361 -20.42 -8.67 0.53
N LEU A 362 -21.71 -8.50 0.83
CA LEU A 362 -22.26 -8.24 2.16
C LEU A 362 -22.69 -9.52 2.89
N LEU A 363 -22.82 -10.66 2.22
CA LEU A 363 -23.22 -11.93 2.82
C LEU A 363 -22.06 -12.80 3.33
#